data_AF-A0A2P4WWK9-F1
#
_entry.id   AF-A0A2P4WWK9-F1
#
_cell.length_a   1.000
_cell.length_b   1.000
_cell.length_c   1.000
_cell.angle_alpha   90.00
_cell.angle_beta   90.00
_cell.angle_gamma   90.00
#
_symmetry.space_group_name_H-M   'P 1'
#
loop_
_entity.id
_entity.type
_entity.pdbx_description
1 polymer ?
#
loop_
_entity_poly.entity_id
_entity_poly.type
_entity_poly.pdbx_seq_one_letter_code
_entity_poly.pdbx_strand_id
1 'polypeptide(L)'
;MKGIVTNFEISTGAVLQTRFGLISDYNNYVYFKEVDFSLNLMFTLEYIVHVYAAYDRLEYILGFFPLVEFAVVLPSWFDLITAHTPSIDYTDTLPQVSRILRPLRFIRIFRLVQFATSSLQQHAGAAMLTIVSIVFTTAGVVQATEACLDPCDGEPRICKCRDLSFPNLLYFVVVSISTLGYGDISPVSTSGKFVIAFVILFTFIVVPIQVNRIQATITSHNDYSSAYSEAKLHPHVILTGFVNADALSVFFGEFFHPSNLNWNERVVILNAAQPTPEINKVLHAYDSKVQYIVGSPMLDED
;
A
#
# COMPACT_ATOMS: atom_id res chain seq x y z
N MET A 1 -13.36 33.86 -28.47
CA MET A 1 -14.29 33.25 -29.43
C MET A 1 -15.03 32.14 -28.71
N LYS A 2 -16.31 32.35 -28.38
CA LYS A 2 -17.17 31.30 -27.81
C LYS A 2 -17.43 30.28 -28.93
N GLY A 3 -16.91 29.07 -28.78
CA GLY A 3 -17.23 27.95 -29.66
C GLY A 3 -18.73 27.64 -29.60
N ILE A 4 -19.27 27.11 -30.69
CA ILE A 4 -20.66 26.67 -30.78
C ILE A 4 -20.87 25.56 -29.74
N VAL A 5 -21.79 25.81 -28.82
CA VAL A 5 -22.23 24.87 -27.79
C VAL A 5 -22.71 23.60 -28.49
N THR A 6 -22.11 22.45 -28.16
CA THR A 6 -22.55 21.18 -28.75
C THR A 6 -23.84 20.72 -28.09
N ASN A 7 -24.69 19.97 -28.80
CA ASN A 7 -25.97 19.43 -28.28
C ASN A 7 -25.81 18.64 -26.96
N PHE A 8 -24.58 18.24 -26.62
CA PHE A 8 -24.19 17.59 -25.38
C PHE A 8 -24.23 18.52 -24.15
N GLU A 9 -23.74 19.76 -24.27
CA GLU A 9 -23.73 20.76 -23.19
C GLU A 9 -25.16 21.24 -22.88
N ILE A 10 -26.02 21.29 -23.90
CA ILE A 10 -27.44 21.67 -23.79
C ILE A 10 -28.26 20.59 -23.07
N SER A 11 -27.88 19.31 -23.21
CA SER A 11 -28.62 18.18 -22.63
C SER A 11 -28.24 17.87 -21.18
N THR A 12 -26.98 18.13 -20.81
CA THR A 12 -26.44 17.69 -19.50
C THR A 12 -26.01 18.82 -18.56
N GLY A 13 -26.01 20.08 -19.01
CA GLY A 13 -25.67 21.25 -18.19
C GLY A 13 -24.22 21.30 -17.68
N ALA A 14 -23.39 20.33 -18.04
CA ALA A 14 -21.99 20.24 -17.61
C ALA A 14 -21.06 20.70 -18.74
N VAL A 15 -20.38 21.82 -18.51
CA VAL A 15 -19.30 22.29 -19.39
C VAL A 15 -18.14 21.30 -19.30
N LEU A 16 -17.69 20.78 -20.44
CA LEU A 16 -16.48 19.94 -20.55
C LEU A 16 -15.23 20.80 -20.30
N GLN A 17 -14.96 21.14 -19.04
CA GLN A 17 -13.65 21.63 -18.63
C GLN A 17 -12.72 20.44 -18.38
N THR A 18 -12.21 19.88 -19.47
CA THR A 18 -11.11 18.91 -19.42
C THR A 18 -9.80 19.61 -19.08
N ARG A 19 -9.12 19.16 -18.03
CA ARG A 19 -7.67 18.95 -18.08
C ARG A 19 -7.27 17.69 -17.32
N PHE A 20 -7.40 16.55 -17.98
CA PHE A 20 -6.38 15.49 -18.05
C PHE A 20 -6.59 14.78 -19.39
N GLY A 21 -5.59 14.86 -20.28
CA GLY A 21 -5.66 14.38 -21.67
C GLY A 21 -5.66 12.87 -21.83
N LEU A 22 -6.33 12.11 -20.96
CA LEU A 22 -6.46 10.65 -21.06
C LEU A 22 -7.87 10.19 -21.48
N ILE A 23 -8.88 11.06 -21.47
CA ILE A 23 -10.25 10.70 -21.84
C ILE A 23 -10.83 11.79 -22.74
N SER A 24 -10.49 11.72 -24.03
CA SER A 24 -11.01 12.63 -25.05
C SER A 24 -12.23 12.07 -25.79
N ASP A 25 -12.59 10.79 -25.58
CA ASP A 25 -13.65 10.12 -26.31
C ASP A 25 -14.86 9.84 -25.41
N TYR A 26 -16.06 10.25 -25.87
CA TYR A 26 -17.34 9.99 -25.21
C TYR A 26 -17.55 8.50 -24.91
N ASN A 27 -17.19 7.63 -25.86
CA ASN A 27 -17.28 6.18 -25.65
C ASN A 27 -16.39 5.72 -24.50
N ASN A 28 -15.14 6.20 -24.42
CA ASN A 28 -14.24 5.86 -23.32
C ASN A 28 -14.75 6.36 -21.97
N TYR A 29 -15.39 7.54 -21.94
CA TYR A 29 -16.03 8.06 -20.73
C TYR A 29 -17.22 7.19 -20.26
N VAL A 30 -18.09 6.78 -21.19
CA VAL A 30 -19.26 5.92 -20.89
C VAL A 30 -18.79 4.54 -20.41
N TYR A 31 -17.85 3.90 -21.11
CA TYR A 31 -17.29 2.61 -20.71
C TYR A 31 -16.65 2.67 -19.31
N PHE A 32 -15.85 3.71 -19.03
CA PHE A 32 -15.21 3.84 -17.72
C PHE A 32 -16.24 4.01 -16.60
N LYS A 33 -17.32 4.77 -16.83
CA LYS A 33 -18.40 4.97 -15.87
C LYS A 33 -19.19 3.69 -15.60
N GLU A 34 -19.46 2.89 -16.64
CA GLU A 34 -20.15 1.60 -16.51
C GLU A 34 -19.31 0.56 -15.76
N VAL A 35 -18.00 0.49 -16.04
CA VAL A 35 -17.05 -0.36 -15.30
C VAL A 35 -16.98 0.06 -13.83
N ASP A 36 -16.84 1.35 -13.56
CA ASP A 36 -16.83 1.89 -12.20
C ASP A 36 -18.11 1.51 -11.45
N PHE A 37 -19.29 1.66 -12.09
CA PHE A 37 -20.57 1.27 -11.50
C PHE A 37 -20.64 -0.23 -11.21
N SER A 38 -20.20 -1.07 -12.13
CA SER A 38 -20.19 -2.53 -11.97
C SER A 38 -19.30 -2.96 -10.81
N LEU A 39 -18.10 -2.38 -10.70
CA LEU A 39 -17.19 -2.61 -9.58
C LEU A 39 -17.78 -2.13 -8.25
N ASN A 40 -18.44 -0.96 -8.23
CA ASN A 40 -19.12 -0.45 -7.04
C ASN A 40 -20.21 -1.40 -6.56
N LEU A 41 -21.03 -1.90 -7.48
CA LEU A 41 -22.10 -2.83 -7.17
C LEU A 41 -21.52 -4.12 -6.57
N MET A 42 -20.49 -4.68 -7.18
CA MET A 42 -19.79 -5.87 -6.69
C MET A 42 -19.25 -5.67 -5.27
N PHE A 43 -18.54 -4.57 -5.00
CA PHE A 43 -18.00 -4.28 -3.65
C PHE A 43 -19.10 -4.04 -2.62
N THR A 44 -20.23 -3.45 -3.03
CA THR A 44 -21.38 -3.27 -2.14
C THR A 44 -21.96 -4.62 -1.74
N LEU A 45 -22.12 -5.53 -2.71
CA LEU A 45 -22.63 -6.87 -2.46
C LEU A 45 -21.69 -7.66 -1.56
N GLU A 46 -20.38 -7.59 -1.81
CA GLU A 46 -19.36 -8.19 -0.95
C GLU A 46 -19.46 -7.68 0.50
N TYR A 47 -19.58 -6.35 0.69
CA TYR A 47 -19.75 -5.76 2.01
C TYR A 47 -21.03 -6.26 2.71
N ILE A 48 -22.16 -6.32 1.99
CA ILE A 48 -23.43 -6.81 2.53
C ILE A 48 -23.33 -8.29 2.95
N VAL A 49 -22.68 -9.13 2.13
CA VAL A 49 -22.47 -10.55 2.44
C VAL A 49 -21.62 -10.71 3.69
N HIS A 50 -20.53 -9.95 3.83
CA HIS A 50 -19.69 -9.99 5.02
C HIS A 50 -20.42 -9.55 6.29
N VAL A 51 -21.19 -8.45 6.21
CA VAL A 51 -22.03 -7.99 7.33
C VAL A 51 -23.10 -9.03 7.69
N TYR A 52 -23.67 -9.72 6.70
CA TYR A 52 -24.67 -10.77 6.93
C TYR A 52 -24.07 -12.02 7.58
N ALA A 53 -22.86 -12.42 7.16
CA ALA A 53 -22.14 -13.58 7.67
C ALA A 53 -21.50 -13.35 9.05
N ALA A 54 -21.36 -12.10 9.50
CA ALA A 54 -20.79 -11.77 10.79
C ALA A 54 -21.68 -12.26 11.95
N TYR A 55 -21.04 -12.89 12.94
CA TYR A 55 -21.72 -13.39 14.15
C TYR A 55 -22.30 -12.25 15.00
N ASP A 56 -21.52 -11.17 15.19
CA ASP A 56 -21.99 -9.89 15.74
C ASP A 56 -21.86 -8.80 14.68
N ARG A 57 -23.00 -8.31 14.19
CA ARG A 57 -23.07 -7.35 13.08
C ARG A 57 -22.64 -5.95 13.50
N LEU A 58 -22.94 -5.54 14.73
CA LEU A 58 -22.63 -4.19 15.20
C LEU A 58 -21.14 -4.05 15.48
N GLU A 59 -20.56 -5.06 16.13
CA GLU A 59 -19.11 -5.11 16.34
C GLU A 59 -18.37 -5.15 15.01
N TYR A 60 -18.87 -5.92 14.04
CA TYR A 60 -18.28 -5.96 12.70
C TYR A 60 -18.36 -4.61 11.98
N ILE A 61 -19.53 -3.97 11.92
CA ILE A 61 -19.71 -2.68 11.22
C ILE A 61 -18.84 -1.58 11.85
N LEU A 62 -18.65 -1.59 13.17
CA LEU A 62 -17.81 -0.62 13.89
C LEU A 62 -16.31 -0.95 13.84
N GLY A 63 -15.93 -2.09 13.26
CA GLY A 63 -14.54 -2.48 13.06
C GLY A 63 -13.81 -1.57 12.08
N PHE A 64 -12.49 -1.42 12.25
CA PHE A 64 -11.67 -0.57 11.40
C PHE A 64 -11.70 -0.98 9.91
N PHE A 65 -11.56 -2.28 9.62
CA PHE A 65 -11.54 -2.76 8.23
C PHE A 65 -12.91 -2.61 7.55
N PRO A 66 -14.04 -3.01 8.15
CA PRO A 66 -15.36 -2.81 7.55
C PRO A 66 -15.75 -1.33 7.39
N LEU A 67 -15.27 -0.42 8.25
CA LEU A 67 -15.45 1.02 8.05
C LEU A 67 -14.72 1.55 6.82
N VAL A 68 -13.47 1.10 6.59
CA VAL A 68 -12.71 1.44 5.39
C VAL A 68 -13.41 0.91 4.14
N GLU A 69 -13.93 -0.32 4.21
CA GLU A 69 -14.72 -0.93 3.16
C GLU A 69 -15.97 -0.12 2.82
N PHE A 70 -16.71 0.31 3.84
CA PHE A 70 -17.89 1.16 3.67
C PHE A 70 -17.52 2.53 3.06
N ALA A 71 -16.45 3.17 3.55
CA ALA A 71 -15.97 4.47 3.06
C ALA A 71 -15.55 4.44 1.58
N VAL A 72 -15.12 3.28 1.07
CA VAL A 72 -14.76 3.07 -0.33
C VAL A 72 -15.97 3.10 -1.28
N VAL A 73 -17.12 2.60 -0.82
CA VAL A 73 -18.33 2.44 -1.64
C VAL A 73 -19.23 3.69 -1.53
N LEU A 74 -19.22 4.36 -0.37
CA LEU A 74 -20.04 5.53 -0.05
C LEU A 74 -20.03 6.64 -1.12
N PRO A 75 -18.88 7.07 -1.68
CA PRO A 75 -18.84 8.16 -2.65
C PRO A 75 -19.63 7.87 -3.93
N SER A 76 -19.69 6.61 -4.35
CA SER A 76 -20.39 6.19 -5.57
C SER A 76 -21.90 6.19 -5.41
N TRP A 77 -22.39 5.72 -4.26
CA TRP A 77 -23.81 5.80 -3.93
C TRP A 77 -24.25 7.26 -3.72
N PHE A 78 -23.40 8.09 -3.11
CA PHE A 78 -23.67 9.52 -2.95
C PHE A 78 -23.81 10.24 -4.30
N ASP A 79 -22.88 10.00 -5.24
CA ASP A 79 -22.98 10.54 -6.60
C ASP A 79 -24.23 10.04 -7.36
N LEU A 80 -24.63 8.78 -7.17
CA LEU A 80 -25.83 8.21 -7.81
C LEU A 80 -27.13 8.83 -7.28
N ILE A 81 -27.24 9.01 -5.97
CA ILE A 81 -28.40 9.60 -5.29
C ILE A 81 -28.55 11.06 -5.72
N THR A 82 -27.45 11.83 -5.67
CA THR A 82 -27.44 13.25 -6.04
C THR A 82 -27.69 13.49 -7.53
N ALA A 83 -27.35 12.55 -8.40
CA ALA A 83 -27.63 12.64 -9.84
C ALA A 83 -29.13 12.50 -10.20
N HIS A 84 -29.94 11.86 -9.34
CA HIS A 84 -31.36 11.59 -9.60
C HIS A 84 -32.34 12.54 -8.90
N THR A 85 -31.84 13.55 -8.17
CA THR A 85 -32.67 14.56 -7.50
C THR A 85 -32.60 15.90 -8.25
N PRO A 86 -33.48 16.15 -9.25
CA PRO A 86 -33.44 17.35 -10.09
C PRO A 86 -33.94 18.64 -9.42
N SER A 87 -34.33 18.62 -8.14
CA SER A 87 -35.10 19.72 -7.51
C SER A 87 -34.64 20.13 -6.12
N ILE A 88 -33.41 19.78 -5.71
CA ILE A 88 -32.82 20.42 -4.55
C ILE A 88 -32.02 21.57 -5.12
N ASP A 89 -32.52 22.80 -4.91
CA ASP A 89 -31.75 24.02 -5.15
C ASP A 89 -30.31 23.77 -4.70
N TYR A 90 -29.35 24.06 -5.58
CA TYR A 90 -27.92 23.97 -5.34
C TYR A 90 -27.55 24.91 -4.17
N THR A 91 -27.93 24.57 -2.95
CA THR A 91 -27.28 25.10 -1.76
C THR A 91 -25.89 24.49 -1.77
N ASP A 92 -24.87 25.35 -1.75
CA ASP A 92 -23.47 25.07 -2.07
C ASP A 92 -22.81 23.88 -1.32
N THR A 93 -23.49 23.26 -0.36
CA THR A 93 -22.95 22.25 0.56
C THR A 93 -22.91 20.82 0.00
N LEU A 94 -23.92 20.38 -0.76
CA LEU A 94 -23.99 18.99 -1.26
C LEU A 94 -22.93 18.64 -2.33
N PRO A 95 -22.62 19.52 -3.30
CA PRO A 95 -21.54 19.29 -4.27
C PRO A 95 -20.14 19.28 -3.62
N GLN A 96 -19.98 19.98 -2.49
CA GLN A 96 -18.72 20.01 -1.73
C GLN A 96 -18.45 18.66 -1.06
N VAL A 97 -19.49 18.03 -0.50
CA VAL A 97 -19.37 16.72 0.16
C VAL A 97 -19.00 15.63 -0.85
N SER A 98 -19.65 15.56 -2.02
CA SER A 98 -19.27 14.57 -3.06
C SER A 98 -17.81 14.72 -3.49
N ARG A 99 -17.30 15.95 -3.59
CA ARG A 99 -15.93 16.22 -3.99
C ARG A 99 -14.91 15.69 -2.98
N ILE A 100 -15.17 15.87 -1.68
CA ILE A 100 -14.32 15.37 -0.59
C ILE A 100 -14.38 13.84 -0.48
N LEU A 101 -15.50 13.24 -0.87
CA LEU A 101 -15.69 11.78 -0.85
C LEU A 101 -15.01 11.05 -2.02
N ARG A 102 -14.91 11.66 -3.21
CA ARG A 102 -14.30 11.02 -4.41
C ARG A 102 -12.91 10.43 -4.19
N PRO A 103 -11.98 11.09 -3.48
CA PRO A 103 -10.65 10.56 -3.19
C PRO A 103 -10.65 9.29 -2.34
N LEU A 104 -11.69 9.03 -1.54
CA LEU A 104 -11.82 7.79 -0.77
C LEU A 104 -11.88 6.55 -1.68
N ARG A 105 -12.21 6.72 -2.97
CA ARG A 105 -12.15 5.64 -3.96
C ARG A 105 -10.73 5.13 -4.19
N PHE A 106 -9.68 5.93 -3.96
CA PHE A 106 -8.29 5.46 -4.08
C PHE A 106 -7.90 4.46 -2.98
N ILE A 107 -8.65 4.42 -1.87
CA ILE A 107 -8.51 3.39 -0.85
C ILE A 107 -8.84 1.99 -1.42
N ARG A 108 -9.55 1.88 -2.55
CA ARG A 108 -9.76 0.59 -3.25
C ARG A 108 -8.47 -0.12 -3.62
N ILE A 109 -7.40 0.63 -3.89
CA ILE A 109 -6.10 0.03 -4.23
C ILE A 109 -5.51 -0.74 -3.05
N PHE A 110 -5.90 -0.38 -1.82
CA PHE A 110 -5.57 -1.15 -0.61
C PHE A 110 -6.27 -2.52 -0.57
N ARG A 111 -7.42 -2.71 -1.23
CA ARG A 111 -8.07 -4.03 -1.30
C ARG A 111 -7.32 -5.01 -2.22
N LEU A 112 -6.68 -4.53 -3.29
CA LEU A 112 -5.87 -5.39 -4.19
C LEU A 112 -4.74 -6.10 -3.44
N VAL A 113 -4.27 -5.51 -2.34
CA VAL A 113 -3.30 -6.11 -1.42
C VAL A 113 -3.83 -7.40 -0.77
N GLN A 114 -5.11 -7.43 -0.41
CA GLN A 114 -5.70 -8.57 0.30
C GLN A 114 -5.85 -9.80 -0.60
N PHE A 115 -5.82 -9.62 -1.92
CA PHE A 115 -5.93 -10.69 -2.91
C PHE A 115 -4.57 -11.24 -3.40
N ALA A 116 -3.43 -10.72 -2.95
CA ALA A 116 -2.12 -11.23 -3.32
C ALA A 116 -1.73 -12.46 -2.48
N THR A 117 -1.56 -13.61 -3.11
CA THR A 117 -1.56 -14.97 -2.50
C THR A 117 -0.20 -15.54 -2.07
N SER A 118 0.89 -14.77 -1.94
CA SER A 118 2.24 -15.31 -1.65
C SER A 118 2.95 -14.70 -0.42
N SER A 119 3.32 -15.55 0.54
CA SER A 119 3.68 -15.23 1.94
C SER A 119 4.80 -14.18 2.18
N LEU A 120 5.75 -13.99 1.25
CA LEU A 120 6.85 -13.02 1.44
C LEU A 120 6.68 -11.73 0.62
N GLN A 121 6.20 -11.85 -0.62
CA GLN A 121 5.89 -10.69 -1.47
C GLN A 121 4.63 -9.95 -0.99
N GLN A 122 3.74 -10.64 -0.26
CA GLN A 122 2.51 -10.09 0.28
C GLN A 122 2.75 -9.04 1.35
N HIS A 123 3.65 -9.26 2.32
CA HIS A 123 3.85 -8.28 3.41
C HIS A 123 4.54 -6.99 2.93
N ALA A 124 5.54 -7.11 2.06
CA ALA A 124 6.23 -5.96 1.47
C ALA A 124 5.38 -5.23 0.41
N GLY A 125 4.73 -5.99 -0.49
CA GLY A 125 3.83 -5.45 -1.50
C GLY A 125 2.59 -4.79 -0.87
N ALA A 126 2.05 -5.39 0.20
CA ALA A 126 1.00 -4.81 1.01
C ALA A 126 1.39 -3.45 1.54
N ALA A 127 2.47 -3.39 2.31
CA ALA A 127 2.97 -2.17 2.92
C ALA A 127 3.24 -1.08 1.87
N MET A 128 3.89 -1.42 0.76
CA MET A 128 4.14 -0.47 -0.33
C MET A 128 2.83 0.08 -0.94
N LEU A 129 1.87 -0.80 -1.26
CA LEU A 129 0.56 -0.39 -1.77
C LEU A 129 -0.24 0.40 -0.74
N THR A 130 -0.10 0.12 0.57
CA THR A 130 -0.73 0.93 1.63
C THR A 130 -0.21 2.37 1.60
N ILE A 131 1.11 2.57 1.53
CA ILE A 131 1.73 3.89 1.51
C ILE A 131 1.30 4.65 0.25
N VAL A 132 1.32 3.99 -0.92
CA VAL A 132 0.85 4.57 -2.19
C VAL A 132 -0.63 4.96 -2.07
N SER A 133 -1.49 4.10 -1.52
CA SER A 133 -2.91 4.38 -1.35
C SER A 133 -3.18 5.60 -0.48
N ILE A 134 -2.44 5.76 0.62
CA ILE A 134 -2.55 6.90 1.54
C ILE A 134 -2.12 8.19 0.83
N VAL A 135 -1.01 8.16 0.09
CA VAL A 135 -0.50 9.31 -0.67
C VAL A 135 -1.52 9.78 -1.71
N PHE A 136 -2.03 8.86 -2.54
CA PHE A 136 -3.00 9.19 -3.59
C PHE A 136 -4.34 9.67 -3.04
N THR A 137 -4.84 9.01 -1.99
CA THR A 137 -6.09 9.41 -1.30
C THR A 137 -5.94 10.81 -0.72
N THR A 138 -4.85 11.07 0.00
CA THR A 138 -4.59 12.37 0.62
C THR A 138 -4.44 13.47 -0.42
N ALA A 139 -3.69 13.23 -1.49
CA ALA A 139 -3.54 14.20 -2.58
C ALA A 139 -4.89 14.55 -3.21
N GLY A 140 -5.75 13.55 -3.41
CA GLY A 140 -7.11 13.76 -3.90
C GLY A 140 -7.99 14.54 -2.90
N VAL A 141 -7.95 14.23 -1.60
CA VAL A 141 -8.75 14.96 -0.58
C VAL A 141 -8.30 16.42 -0.52
N VAL A 142 -6.99 16.67 -0.50
CA VAL A 142 -6.46 18.04 -0.50
C VAL A 142 -6.86 18.77 -1.78
N GLN A 143 -6.83 18.09 -2.93
CA GLN A 143 -7.32 18.67 -4.20
C GLN A 143 -8.81 19.04 -4.12
N ALA A 144 -9.62 18.19 -3.51
CA ALA A 144 -11.04 18.45 -3.35
C ALA A 144 -11.30 19.65 -2.41
N THR A 145 -10.53 19.78 -1.32
CA THR A 145 -10.71 20.85 -0.32
C THR A 145 -10.10 22.18 -0.73
N GLU A 146 -9.03 22.19 -1.52
CA GLU A 146 -8.33 23.41 -1.95
C GLU A 146 -8.87 23.98 -3.25
N ALA A 147 -9.76 23.26 -3.93
CA ALA A 147 -10.27 23.72 -5.20
C ALA A 147 -11.18 24.93 -5.06
N CYS A 148 -10.99 25.90 -5.95
CA CYS A 148 -11.76 27.13 -5.93
C CYS A 148 -13.16 26.89 -6.50
N LEU A 149 -14.18 27.12 -5.67
CA LEU A 149 -15.60 27.01 -6.05
C LEU A 149 -16.13 28.34 -6.57
N ASP A 150 -15.74 29.43 -5.91
CA ASP A 150 -16.08 30.79 -6.30
C ASP A 150 -14.92 31.44 -7.07
N PRO A 151 -15.21 32.24 -8.11
CA PRO A 151 -14.19 33.02 -8.79
C PRO A 151 -13.54 33.98 -7.79
N CYS A 152 -12.24 33.82 -7.61
CA CYS A 152 -11.45 34.76 -6.83
C CYS A 152 -11.53 36.15 -7.47
N ASP A 153 -12.18 37.09 -6.78
CA ASP A 153 -12.27 38.50 -7.17
C ASP A 153 -10.89 39.16 -7.11
N GLY A 154 -10.07 38.95 -8.14
CA GLY A 154 -8.93 39.79 -8.57
C GLY A 154 -7.74 39.94 -7.61
N GLU A 155 -7.86 39.62 -6.32
CA GLU A 155 -6.84 39.84 -5.31
C GLU A 155 -6.26 38.49 -4.81
N PRO A 156 -5.07 38.08 -5.28
CA PRO A 156 -4.49 36.77 -4.96
C PRO A 156 -4.14 36.57 -3.48
N ARG A 157 -4.26 37.61 -2.65
CA ARG A 157 -3.99 37.56 -1.20
C ARG A 157 -5.21 37.20 -0.34
N ILE A 158 -6.43 37.23 -0.90
CA ILE A 158 -7.68 37.03 -0.14
C ILE A 158 -8.36 35.68 -0.48
N CYS A 159 -7.89 34.98 -1.52
CA CYS A 159 -8.39 33.65 -1.87
C CYS A 159 -8.14 32.63 -0.75
N LYS A 160 -9.21 32.00 -0.27
CA LYS A 160 -9.17 30.89 0.71
C LYS A 160 -8.90 29.53 0.08
N CYS A 161 -8.66 29.48 -1.23
CA CYS A 161 -8.51 28.28 -2.04
C CYS A 161 -7.29 28.44 -2.97
N ARG A 162 -6.76 27.32 -3.46
CA ARG A 162 -5.66 27.27 -4.40
C ARG A 162 -5.84 26.07 -5.33
N ASP A 163 -6.27 26.33 -6.56
CA ASP A 163 -6.33 25.29 -7.60
C ASP A 163 -4.92 24.84 -7.99
N LEU A 164 -4.55 23.68 -7.48
CA LEU A 164 -3.30 22.98 -7.80
C LEU A 164 -3.59 21.77 -8.69
N SER A 165 -2.67 21.48 -9.60
CA SER A 165 -2.70 20.24 -10.37
C SER A 165 -2.47 19.03 -9.46
N PHE A 166 -3.07 17.89 -9.80
CA PHE A 166 -2.91 16.65 -9.03
C PHE A 166 -1.43 16.22 -8.83
N PRO A 167 -0.53 16.32 -9.83
CA PRO A 167 0.89 16.02 -9.65
C PRO A 167 1.58 16.92 -8.62
N ASN A 168 1.23 18.21 -8.58
CA ASN A 168 1.79 19.15 -7.59
C ASN A 168 1.30 18.81 -6.18
N LEU A 169 0.07 18.33 -6.04
CA LEU A 169 -0.47 17.86 -4.77
C LEU A 169 0.13 16.52 -4.34
N LEU A 170 0.39 15.61 -5.27
CA LEU A 170 1.15 14.38 -4.99
C LEU A 170 2.54 14.72 -4.45
N TYR A 171 3.26 15.64 -5.13
CA TYR A 171 4.55 16.13 -4.66
C TYR A 171 4.45 16.70 -3.24
N PHE A 172 3.48 17.60 -2.99
CA PHE A 172 3.25 18.17 -1.66
C PHE A 172 3.02 17.11 -0.57
N VAL A 173 2.17 16.13 -0.85
CA VAL A 173 1.84 15.05 0.10
C VAL A 173 3.06 14.18 0.39
N VAL A 174 3.83 13.80 -0.65
CA VAL A 174 5.04 13.00 -0.48
C VAL A 174 6.07 13.75 0.37
N VAL A 175 6.33 15.02 0.07
CA VAL A 175 7.26 15.90 0.82
C VAL A 175 6.81 16.10 2.27
N SER A 176 5.50 16.18 2.50
CA SER A 176 4.93 16.35 3.85
C SER A 176 5.02 15.06 4.67
N ILE A 177 4.66 13.92 4.09
CA ILE A 177 4.75 12.60 4.73
C ILE A 177 6.21 12.23 4.99
N SER A 178 7.13 12.56 4.08
CA SER A 178 8.56 12.35 4.27
C SER A 178 9.21 13.33 5.25
N THR A 179 8.42 14.20 5.89
CA THR A 179 8.87 15.20 6.87
C THR A 179 9.86 16.24 6.32
N LEU A 180 9.98 16.37 5.00
CA LEU A 180 10.90 17.33 4.35
C LEU A 180 10.37 18.76 4.45
N GLY A 181 9.09 18.96 4.12
CA GLY A 181 8.38 20.22 4.32
C GLY A 181 9.06 21.45 3.68
N TYR A 182 9.35 21.41 2.38
CA TYR A 182 10.00 22.52 1.67
C TYR A 182 9.28 23.88 1.77
N GLY A 183 7.95 23.86 1.99
CA GLY A 183 7.14 25.06 2.21
C GLY A 183 6.80 25.83 0.92
N ASP A 184 7.13 25.27 -0.25
CA ASP A 184 6.80 25.81 -1.57
C ASP A 184 5.31 25.68 -1.91
N ILE A 185 4.69 24.57 -1.48
CA ILE A 185 3.25 24.33 -1.58
C ILE A 185 2.68 24.12 -0.17
N SER A 186 1.56 24.78 0.12
CA SER A 186 0.82 24.60 1.37
C SER A 186 -0.68 24.83 1.16
N PRO A 187 -1.54 24.11 1.90
CA PRO A 187 -2.99 24.32 1.88
C PRO A 187 -3.32 25.69 2.47
N VAL A 188 -4.18 26.43 1.79
CA VAL A 188 -4.63 27.76 2.23
C VAL A 188 -5.93 27.62 3.03
N SER A 189 -6.80 26.68 2.61
CA SER A 189 -8.09 26.42 3.21
C SER A 189 -7.97 25.86 4.63
N THR A 190 -8.88 26.29 5.51
CA THR A 190 -8.97 25.78 6.88
C THR A 190 -9.24 24.27 6.89
N SER A 191 -10.12 23.77 6.01
CA SER A 191 -10.40 22.34 5.90
C SER A 191 -9.19 21.56 5.38
N GLY A 192 -8.48 22.08 4.38
CA GLY A 192 -7.25 21.49 3.86
C GLY A 192 -6.15 21.37 4.94
N LYS A 193 -6.01 22.40 5.79
CA LYS A 193 -5.10 22.39 6.95
C LYS A 193 -5.46 21.34 7.99
N PHE A 194 -6.75 21.17 8.31
CA PHE A 194 -7.18 20.12 9.23
C PHE A 194 -6.94 18.72 8.66
N VAL A 195 -7.27 18.51 7.37
CA VAL A 195 -7.04 17.23 6.69
C VAL A 195 -5.57 16.85 6.73
N ILE A 196 -4.66 17.76 6.32
CA ILE A 196 -3.24 17.44 6.27
C ILE A 196 -2.66 17.19 7.67
N ALA A 197 -3.10 17.94 8.69
CA ALA A 197 -2.66 17.72 10.06
C ALA A 197 -3.07 16.32 10.58
N PHE A 198 -4.30 15.90 10.31
CA PHE A 198 -4.79 14.58 10.68
C PHE A 198 -4.03 13.46 9.93
N VAL A 199 -3.83 13.62 8.62
CA VAL A 199 -3.10 12.63 7.81
C VAL A 199 -1.66 12.48 8.27
N ILE A 200 -0.96 13.58 8.56
CA ILE A 200 0.42 13.52 9.05
C ILE A 200 0.47 12.72 10.36
N LEU A 201 -0.40 13.02 11.33
CA LEU A 201 -0.48 12.30 12.60
C LEU A 201 -0.73 10.80 12.40
N PHE A 202 -1.69 10.45 11.54
CA PHE A 202 -2.00 9.06 11.22
C PHE A 202 -0.83 8.34 10.54
N THR A 203 -0.14 9.02 9.63
CA THR A 203 0.99 8.46 8.87
C THR A 203 2.18 8.15 9.78
N PHE A 204 2.44 8.99 10.78
CA PHE A 204 3.47 8.73 11.80
C PHE A 204 3.22 7.45 12.62
N ILE A 205 1.97 7.00 12.74
CA ILE A 205 1.63 5.74 13.43
C ILE A 205 1.74 4.56 12.47
N VAL A 206 1.19 4.70 11.25
CA VAL A 206 1.09 3.58 10.31
C VAL A 206 2.42 3.22 9.66
N VAL A 207 3.22 4.20 9.24
CA VAL A 207 4.46 3.94 8.49
C VAL A 207 5.46 3.11 9.32
N PRO A 208 5.76 3.43 10.59
CA PRO A 208 6.67 2.62 11.40
C PRO A 208 6.18 1.18 11.62
N ILE A 209 4.87 0.98 11.80
CA ILE A 209 4.29 -0.37 11.96
C ILE A 209 4.55 -1.20 10.70
N GLN A 210 4.34 -0.62 9.53
CA GLN A 210 4.59 -1.31 8.26
C GLN A 210 6.07 -1.59 8.04
N VAL A 211 6.96 -0.62 8.33
CA VAL A 211 8.40 -0.80 8.24
C VAL A 211 8.89 -1.91 9.17
N ASN A 212 8.43 -1.92 10.43
CA ASN A 212 8.78 -2.98 11.39
C ASN A 212 8.30 -4.35 10.95
N ARG A 213 7.10 -4.44 10.36
CA ARG A 213 6.58 -5.70 9.80
C ARG A 213 7.45 -6.18 8.64
N ILE A 214 7.77 -5.30 7.70
CA ILE A 214 8.68 -5.62 6.58
C ILE A 214 10.03 -6.09 7.11
N GLN A 215 10.62 -5.37 8.08
CA GLN A 215 11.91 -5.71 8.66
C GLN A 215 11.88 -7.09 9.32
N ALA A 216 10.86 -7.38 10.14
CA ALA A 216 10.69 -8.68 10.76
C ALA A 216 10.58 -9.81 9.72
N THR A 217 9.83 -9.57 8.63
CA THR A 217 9.70 -10.52 7.52
C THR A 217 11.02 -10.73 6.77
N ILE A 218 11.74 -9.66 6.44
CA ILE A 218 13.04 -9.75 5.75
C ILE A 218 14.05 -10.53 6.60
N THR A 219 14.18 -10.21 7.89
CA THR A 219 15.08 -10.91 8.81
C THR A 219 14.69 -12.38 8.95
N SER A 220 13.39 -12.70 9.02
CA SER A 220 12.95 -14.09 9.16
C SER A 220 13.28 -14.99 7.96
N HIS A 221 13.40 -14.43 6.75
CA HIS A 221 13.60 -15.19 5.53
C HIS A 221 15.06 -15.19 5.05
N ASN A 222 15.87 -14.17 5.37
CA ASN A 222 17.22 -14.06 4.82
C ASN A 222 18.26 -14.91 5.53
N ASP A 223 18.19 -15.11 6.84
CA ASP A 223 19.36 -15.62 7.57
C ASP A 223 19.64 -17.09 7.26
N TYR A 224 18.61 -17.92 6.98
CA TYR A 224 18.78 -19.37 6.83
C TYR A 224 17.90 -20.05 5.76
N SER A 225 17.18 -19.34 4.88
CA SER A 225 16.36 -19.99 3.82
C SER A 225 17.01 -19.95 2.43
N SER A 226 18.24 -19.45 2.33
CA SER A 226 18.91 -19.33 1.04
C SER A 226 19.45 -20.68 0.55
N ALA A 227 19.07 -21.06 -0.67
CA ALA A 227 19.59 -22.26 -1.32
C ALA A 227 21.11 -22.16 -1.55
N TYR A 228 21.82 -23.28 -1.38
CA TYR A 228 23.25 -23.34 -1.63
C TYR A 228 23.56 -23.34 -3.14
N SER A 229 24.13 -22.25 -3.65
CA SER A 229 24.35 -22.04 -5.09
C SER A 229 25.69 -22.61 -5.60
N GLU A 230 26.67 -22.80 -4.71
CA GLU A 230 28.03 -23.22 -5.09
C GLU A 230 28.20 -24.73 -5.29
N ALA A 231 27.12 -25.52 -5.15
CA ALA A 231 27.13 -26.98 -5.24
C ALA A 231 27.76 -27.54 -6.52
N LYS A 232 27.71 -26.78 -7.63
CA LYS A 232 28.24 -27.19 -8.93
C LYS A 232 29.73 -26.88 -9.13
N LEU A 233 30.30 -25.99 -8.33
CA LEU A 233 31.65 -25.46 -8.50
C LEU A 233 32.64 -26.07 -7.53
N HIS A 234 32.19 -26.38 -6.32
CA HIS A 234 33.04 -26.87 -5.24
C HIS A 234 32.43 -28.10 -4.56
N PRO A 235 33.25 -29.12 -4.22
CA PRO A 235 32.80 -30.18 -3.34
C PRO A 235 32.38 -29.57 -1.99
N HIS A 236 31.27 -30.08 -1.47
CA HIS A 236 30.70 -29.64 -0.21
C HIS A 236 30.17 -30.85 0.55
N VAL A 237 30.11 -30.71 1.88
CA VAL A 237 29.59 -31.72 2.79
C VAL A 237 28.28 -31.23 3.38
N ILE A 238 27.25 -32.06 3.30
CA ILE A 238 25.95 -31.77 3.93
C ILE A 238 25.93 -32.45 5.30
N LEU A 239 25.67 -31.66 6.35
CA LEU A 239 25.54 -32.13 7.73
C LEU A 239 24.07 -32.05 8.14
N THR A 240 23.50 -33.19 8.48
CA THR A 240 22.08 -33.33 8.85
C THR A 240 21.92 -34.04 10.20
N GLY A 241 20.72 -34.02 10.76
CA GLY A 241 20.38 -34.74 11.99
C GLY A 241 20.47 -33.85 13.23
N PHE A 242 20.93 -34.41 14.35
CA PHE A 242 20.95 -33.70 15.63
C PHE A 242 22.18 -32.81 15.74
N VAL A 243 21.97 -31.50 15.68
CA VAL A 243 23.03 -30.48 15.65
C VAL A 243 23.01 -29.65 16.93
N ASN A 244 24.09 -29.73 17.71
CA ASN A 244 24.33 -28.92 18.92
C ASN A 244 25.58 -28.07 18.77
N ALA A 245 25.69 -26.97 19.53
CA ALA A 245 26.85 -26.08 19.51
C ALA A 245 28.15 -26.81 19.86
N ASP A 246 28.14 -27.65 20.90
CA ASP A 246 29.30 -28.45 21.30
C ASP A 246 29.73 -29.43 20.20
N ALA A 247 28.77 -30.17 19.63
CA ALA A 247 29.03 -31.13 18.56
C ALA A 247 29.60 -30.44 17.31
N LEU A 248 29.04 -29.29 16.94
CA LEU A 248 29.54 -28.48 15.82
C LEU A 248 30.96 -27.95 16.07
N SER A 249 31.25 -27.47 17.29
CA SER A 249 32.58 -26.95 17.60
C SER A 249 33.67 -28.02 17.49
N VAL A 250 33.40 -29.23 17.96
CA VAL A 250 34.30 -30.38 17.82
C VAL A 250 34.43 -30.79 16.36
N PHE A 251 33.31 -30.91 15.65
CA PHE A 251 33.30 -31.27 14.23
C PHE A 251 34.10 -30.26 13.38
N PHE A 252 33.87 -28.95 13.56
CA PHE A 252 34.59 -27.91 12.83
C PHE A 252 36.06 -27.85 13.20
N GLY A 253 36.41 -28.10 14.46
CA GLY A 253 37.79 -28.19 14.92
C GLY A 253 38.58 -29.28 14.17
N GLU A 254 37.98 -30.45 13.98
CA GLU A 254 38.59 -31.58 13.27
C GLU A 254 38.49 -31.45 11.74
N PHE A 255 37.34 -31.03 11.22
CA PHE A 255 37.07 -30.97 9.78
C PHE A 255 37.91 -29.88 9.10
N PHE A 256 38.03 -28.70 9.72
CA PHE A 256 38.81 -27.60 9.18
C PHE A 256 40.28 -27.59 9.64
N HIS A 257 40.73 -28.63 10.35
CA HIS A 257 42.13 -28.74 10.75
C HIS A 257 43.04 -28.89 9.51
N PRO A 258 44.20 -28.22 9.42
CA PRO A 258 45.09 -28.30 8.25
C PRO A 258 45.61 -29.72 7.92
N SER A 259 45.54 -30.65 8.86
CA SER A 259 45.89 -32.06 8.64
C SER A 259 44.81 -32.85 7.92
N ASN A 260 43.59 -32.33 7.85
CA ASN A 260 42.50 -32.95 7.10
C ASN A 260 42.64 -32.59 5.62
N LEU A 261 42.52 -33.57 4.72
CA LEU A 261 42.56 -33.34 3.27
C LEU A 261 41.43 -32.41 2.79
N ASN A 262 40.30 -32.42 3.50
CA ASN A 262 39.08 -31.71 3.13
C ASN A 262 38.93 -30.36 3.85
N TRP A 263 39.98 -29.85 4.48
CA TRP A 263 39.95 -28.63 5.31
C TRP A 263 39.48 -27.35 4.59
N ASN A 264 39.47 -27.36 3.25
CA ASN A 264 39.03 -26.24 2.42
C ASN A 264 37.66 -26.47 1.75
N GLU A 265 37.02 -27.62 1.99
CA GLU A 265 35.66 -27.88 1.52
C GLU A 265 34.65 -27.06 2.33
N ARG A 266 33.49 -26.76 1.71
CA ARG A 266 32.40 -26.07 2.41
C ARG A 266 31.49 -27.05 3.12
N VAL A 267 30.95 -26.63 4.26
CA VAL A 267 29.97 -27.42 5.01
C VAL A 267 28.63 -26.71 4.96
N VAL A 268 27.60 -27.44 4.51
CA VAL A 268 26.21 -26.99 4.51
C VAL A 268 25.47 -27.75 5.59
N ILE A 269 24.91 -27.05 6.57
CA ILE A 269 24.07 -27.68 7.62
C ILE A 269 22.62 -27.57 7.17
N LEU A 270 21.92 -28.71 7.09
CA LEU A 270 20.50 -28.78 6.79
C LEU A 270 19.75 -29.31 8.02
N ASN A 271 18.93 -28.47 8.62
CA ASN A 271 18.17 -28.81 9.83
C ASN A 271 16.79 -28.15 9.86
N ALA A 272 15.79 -28.83 10.40
CA ALA A 272 14.41 -28.36 10.40
C ALA A 272 14.15 -27.19 11.36
N ALA A 273 15.03 -26.98 12.35
CA ALA A 273 14.90 -25.92 13.35
C ALA A 273 15.88 -24.76 13.05
N GLN A 274 15.49 -23.54 13.43
CA GLN A 274 16.40 -22.39 13.41
C GLN A 274 17.54 -22.59 14.42
N PRO A 275 18.76 -22.09 14.12
CA PRO A 275 19.90 -22.26 15.01
C PRO A 275 19.70 -21.47 16.31
N THR A 276 20.09 -22.09 17.43
CA THR A 276 20.06 -21.44 18.73
C THR A 276 21.16 -20.36 18.81
N PRO A 277 21.07 -19.39 19.75
CA PRO A 277 22.11 -18.37 19.92
C PRO A 277 23.51 -18.94 20.16
N GLU A 278 23.61 -20.14 20.73
CA GLU A 278 24.86 -20.86 20.93
C GLU A 278 25.42 -21.42 19.62
N ILE A 279 24.58 -22.03 18.79
CA ILE A 279 24.96 -22.48 17.44
C ILE A 279 25.43 -21.28 16.60
N ASN A 280 24.71 -20.15 16.65
CA ASN A 280 25.09 -18.94 15.92
C ASN A 280 26.50 -18.43 16.28
N LYS A 281 26.90 -18.50 17.55
CA LYS A 281 28.27 -18.15 17.94
C LYS A 281 29.31 -19.03 17.26
N VAL A 282 29.05 -20.33 17.14
CA VAL A 282 29.94 -21.28 16.48
C VAL A 282 29.94 -21.06 14.97
N LEU A 283 28.78 -20.82 14.35
CA LEU A 283 28.66 -20.53 12.93
C LEU A 283 29.43 -19.26 12.54
N HIS A 284 29.31 -18.18 13.31
CA HIS A 284 30.02 -16.92 13.04
C HIS A 284 31.54 -17.06 13.06
N ALA A 285 32.10 -18.03 13.79
CA ALA A 285 33.55 -18.28 13.76
C ALA A 285 34.02 -18.87 12.41
N TYR A 286 33.12 -19.46 11.62
CA TYR A 286 33.40 -20.15 10.36
C TYR A 286 32.53 -19.65 9.19
N ASP A 287 32.03 -18.41 9.27
CA ASP A 287 31.03 -17.81 8.36
C ASP A 287 31.42 -17.86 6.86
N SER A 288 32.72 -17.89 6.56
CA SER A 288 33.22 -17.99 5.18
C SER A 288 33.18 -19.40 4.58
N LYS A 289 33.06 -20.45 5.42
CA LYS A 289 33.15 -21.87 5.02
C LYS A 289 31.87 -22.65 5.32
N VAL A 290 31.04 -22.17 6.23
CA VAL A 290 29.85 -22.86 6.71
C VAL A 290 28.60 -22.07 6.34
N GLN A 291 27.60 -22.75 5.79
CA GLN A 291 26.27 -22.19 5.56
C GLN A 291 25.22 -23.04 6.29
N TYR A 292 24.28 -22.41 6.97
CA TYR A 292 23.17 -23.07 7.64
C TYR A 292 21.88 -22.83 6.86
N ILE A 293 21.14 -23.90 6.57
CA ILE A 293 19.88 -23.88 5.83
C ILE A 293 18.81 -24.54 6.70
N VAL A 294 17.69 -23.83 6.86
CA VAL A 294 16.50 -24.35 7.53
C VAL A 294 15.69 -25.12 6.51
N GLY A 295 15.63 -26.43 6.68
CA GLY A 295 14.96 -27.36 5.78
C GLY A 295 15.01 -28.78 6.33
N SER A 296 14.12 -29.63 5.84
CA SER A 296 14.02 -31.03 6.25
C SER A 296 14.71 -31.92 5.22
N PRO A 297 15.69 -32.76 5.62
CA PRO A 297 16.32 -33.72 4.70
C PRO A 297 15.36 -34.82 4.21
N MET A 298 14.10 -34.82 4.66
CA MET A 298 13.04 -35.72 4.20
C MET A 298 12.19 -35.13 3.08
N LEU A 299 12.38 -33.86 2.73
CA LEU A 299 11.67 -33.18 1.65
C LEU A 299 12.62 -33.05 0.46
N ASP A 300 12.20 -33.49 -0.72
CA ASP A 300 13.03 -33.42 -1.94
C ASP A 300 13.29 -31.97 -2.41
N GLU A 301 12.53 -31.01 -1.90
CA GLU A 301 12.68 -29.58 -2.20
C GLU A 301 13.82 -28.90 -1.42
N ASP A 302 14.26 -29.48 -0.29
CA ASP A 302 15.24 -28.94 0.65
C ASP A 302 16.63 -29.61 0.51
#